data_AF-A0A3P9D7J5-F1
#
_entry.id   AF-A0A3P9D7J5-F1
#
_cell.length_a   1.000
_cell.length_b   1.000
_cell.length_c   1.000
_cell.angle_alpha   90.00
_cell.angle_beta   90.00
_cell.angle_gamma   90.00
#
_symmetry.space_group_name_H-M   'P 1'
#
loop_
_entity.id
_entity.type
_entity.pdbx_description
1 polymer ?
#
loop_
_entity_poly.entity_id
_entity_poly.type
_entity_poly.pdbx_seq_one_letter_code
_entity_poly.pdbx_strand_id
1 'polypeptide(L)'
;MASLGVGLHPVRKRVAGRSAVVERKNLLTVCRFSVKTLLDHSCFETIDDSSPEFVNFVSILEHILSHRLKGQMSWFGYETPRSFWDYIKAACSKVPHNCIRSIESMENVRSSRAKGRAWIRVVLMEKRLSEYITFALRDFRASRRFYEDGAIMLGEEAGLLADTLIGLNTIDFSFCLKGEGLDGSCPAVIDYTPYLKFTQSADSISSDEEEMRTLGSSGSESSTPDKTATAASIFTEQSNLVSKCKRFEQKYRMALEQKGYLEELVRLREAQLSEAVSQSKALQQSLADTHLSHTLEKEQLEYIILELQDQLTVLKNNDLRSRQELTAHLTNQWPSPDAMDANAVALDTLLYRKTTGQWEEKSFQSLEQLSADMSISQNSLEPSNMLSLEARSASSKWTHQGKEETPSLRGLCGSLTSVTSYKSLASLRSNECLASPTTEVSSPSFTPS
;
A
#
# COMPACT_ATOMS: atom_id res chain seq x y z
N MET A 1 -26.06 -17.09 -44.93
CA MET A 1 -24.86 -16.25 -44.77
C MET A 1 -24.24 -16.54 -43.43
N ALA A 2 -23.01 -17.08 -43.45
CA ALA A 2 -22.26 -17.44 -42.25
C ALA A 2 -21.62 -16.19 -41.61
N SER A 3 -21.71 -16.08 -40.29
CA SER A 3 -20.98 -15.08 -39.51
C SER A 3 -19.77 -15.74 -38.85
N LEU A 4 -18.59 -15.30 -39.27
CA LEU A 4 -17.29 -15.64 -38.71
C LEU A 4 -17.06 -14.81 -37.43
N GLY A 5 -17.18 -15.44 -36.26
CA GLY A 5 -16.76 -14.88 -34.97
C GLY A 5 -15.31 -15.20 -34.67
N VAL A 6 -14.43 -14.24 -34.94
CA VAL A 6 -12.97 -14.25 -34.78
C VAL A 6 -12.55 -14.53 -33.32
N GLY A 7 -11.66 -15.51 -33.14
CA GLY A 7 -11.08 -15.89 -31.86
C GLY A 7 -10.11 -14.83 -31.32
N LEU A 8 -10.47 -14.22 -30.19
CA LEU A 8 -9.57 -13.37 -29.40
C LEU A 8 -8.67 -14.21 -28.47
N HIS A 9 -7.45 -14.44 -28.98
CA HIS A 9 -6.14 -14.39 -28.31
C HIS A 9 -5.73 -15.37 -27.17
N PRO A 10 -5.10 -16.49 -27.54
CA PRO A 10 -4.14 -17.24 -26.70
C PRO A 10 -2.83 -16.46 -26.41
N VAL A 11 -2.53 -15.42 -27.20
CA VAL A 11 -1.26 -14.66 -27.15
C VAL A 11 -1.17 -13.75 -25.92
N ARG A 12 -2.29 -13.13 -25.49
CA ARG A 12 -2.32 -12.21 -24.34
C ARG A 12 -2.07 -12.95 -23.01
N LYS A 13 -2.56 -14.20 -22.90
CA LYS A 13 -2.24 -15.11 -21.77
C LYS A 13 -0.76 -15.52 -21.74
N ARG A 14 -0.12 -15.75 -22.91
CA ARG A 14 1.31 -16.10 -22.98
C ARG A 14 2.22 -14.95 -22.54
N VAL A 15 1.92 -13.71 -22.91
CA VAL A 15 2.73 -12.53 -22.52
C VAL A 15 2.58 -12.24 -21.01
N ALA A 16 1.36 -12.30 -20.48
CA ALA A 16 1.13 -12.16 -19.04
C ALA A 16 1.79 -13.27 -18.21
N GLY A 17 1.80 -14.52 -18.72
CA GLY A 17 2.49 -15.65 -18.08
C GLY A 17 4.02 -15.51 -18.08
N ARG A 18 4.61 -15.01 -19.18
CA ARG A 18 6.06 -14.75 -19.26
C ARG A 18 6.49 -13.63 -18.31
N SER A 19 5.69 -12.55 -18.24
CA SER A 19 5.95 -11.43 -17.32
C SER A 19 5.92 -11.87 -15.85
N ALA A 20 4.95 -12.70 -15.47
CA ALA A 20 4.85 -13.22 -14.10
C ALA A 20 6.04 -14.11 -13.70
N VAL A 21 6.52 -14.98 -14.60
CA VAL A 21 7.69 -15.83 -14.31
C VAL A 21 8.96 -14.99 -14.13
N VAL A 22 9.13 -13.95 -14.94
CA VAL A 22 10.27 -13.02 -14.81
C VAL A 22 10.20 -12.25 -13.50
N GLU A 23 9.02 -11.74 -13.13
CA GLU A 23 8.80 -11.06 -11.85
C GLU A 23 9.18 -11.94 -10.65
N ARG A 24 8.72 -13.20 -10.61
CA ARG A 24 9.09 -14.15 -9.54
C ARG A 24 10.60 -14.34 -9.45
N LYS A 25 11.25 -14.59 -10.60
CA LYS A 25 12.71 -14.79 -10.66
C LYS A 25 13.46 -13.54 -10.19
N ASN A 26 13.01 -12.35 -10.59
CA ASN A 26 13.62 -11.10 -10.19
C ASN A 26 13.52 -10.86 -8.68
N LEU A 27 12.33 -11.04 -8.09
CA LEU A 27 12.12 -10.87 -6.65
C LEU A 27 12.99 -11.82 -5.82
N LEU A 28 13.10 -13.09 -6.22
CA LEU A 28 13.95 -14.06 -5.53
C LEU A 28 15.44 -13.76 -5.69
N THR A 29 15.84 -13.35 -6.89
CA THR A 29 17.23 -12.97 -7.17
C THR A 29 17.64 -11.77 -6.31
N VAL A 30 16.77 -10.76 -6.24
CA VAL A 30 16.97 -9.56 -5.43
C VAL A 30 16.93 -9.87 -3.93
N CYS A 31 16.06 -10.78 -3.49
CA CYS A 31 16.08 -11.28 -2.11
C CYS A 31 17.42 -11.96 -1.76
N ARG A 32 17.94 -12.80 -2.66
CA ARG A 32 19.27 -13.44 -2.47
C ARG A 32 20.39 -12.42 -2.37
N PHE A 33 20.39 -11.40 -3.22
CA PHE A 33 21.38 -10.33 -3.12
C PHE A 33 21.21 -9.50 -1.85
N SER A 34 19.98 -9.18 -1.46
CA SER A 34 19.69 -8.45 -0.23
C SER A 34 20.16 -9.20 1.03
N VAL A 35 19.89 -10.52 1.12
CA VAL A 35 20.42 -11.35 2.22
C VAL A 35 21.95 -11.37 2.21
N LYS A 36 22.57 -11.48 1.03
CA LYS A 36 24.03 -11.40 0.93
C LYS A 36 24.57 -10.05 1.41
N THR A 37 23.94 -8.94 1.02
CA THR A 37 24.31 -7.60 1.47
C THR A 37 24.19 -7.46 2.98
N LEU A 38 23.11 -7.99 3.59
CA LEU A 38 22.94 -8.00 5.04
C LEU A 38 24.04 -8.81 5.74
N LEU A 39 24.37 -10.00 5.22
CA LEU A 39 25.46 -10.82 5.75
C LEU A 39 26.81 -10.09 5.69
N ASP A 40 27.13 -9.51 4.54
CA ASP A 40 28.37 -8.78 4.34
C ASP A 40 28.43 -7.55 5.28
N HIS A 41 27.32 -6.82 5.46
CA HIS A 41 27.22 -5.67 6.37
C HIS A 41 27.32 -6.07 7.85
N SER A 42 26.72 -7.20 8.23
CA SER A 42 26.72 -7.68 9.62
C SER A 42 28.12 -8.02 10.16
N CYS A 43 29.10 -8.21 9.26
CA CYS A 43 30.50 -8.40 9.64
C CYS A 43 31.11 -7.17 10.32
N PHE A 44 30.53 -5.98 10.13
CA PHE A 44 31.09 -4.71 10.58
C PHE A 44 30.29 -4.09 11.73
N GLU A 45 28.96 -4.22 11.71
CA GLU A 45 28.07 -3.59 12.68
C GLU A 45 26.78 -4.40 12.88
N THR A 46 26.17 -4.27 14.06
CA THR A 46 24.84 -4.82 14.35
C THR A 46 23.79 -4.15 13.48
N ILE A 47 22.86 -4.92 12.93
CA ILE A 47 21.83 -4.38 12.03
C ILE A 47 20.63 -3.88 12.85
N ASP A 48 20.31 -2.60 12.69
CA ASP A 48 19.17 -1.94 13.33
C ASP A 48 18.04 -1.59 12.34
N ASP A 49 17.00 -0.92 12.84
CA ASP A 49 15.79 -0.58 12.06
C ASP A 49 16.02 0.61 11.09
N SER A 50 17.16 1.29 11.19
CA SER A 50 17.52 2.45 10.36
C SER A 50 18.39 2.07 9.15
N SER A 51 19.02 0.89 9.16
CA SER A 51 19.85 0.39 8.07
C SER A 51 19.07 0.35 6.74
N PRO A 52 19.56 1.03 5.68
CA PRO A 52 18.90 1.01 4.38
C PRO A 52 18.88 -0.40 3.77
N GLU A 53 19.90 -1.22 4.05
CA GLU A 53 19.96 -2.63 3.65
C GLU A 53 18.81 -3.42 4.27
N PHE A 54 18.54 -3.20 5.56
CA PHE A 54 17.45 -3.84 6.28
C PHE A 54 16.08 -3.37 5.78
N VAL A 55 15.88 -2.06 5.64
CA VAL A 55 14.63 -1.48 5.13
C VAL A 55 14.30 -2.06 3.75
N ASN A 56 15.30 -2.16 2.87
CA ASN A 56 15.10 -2.74 1.54
C ASN A 56 14.79 -4.25 1.62
N PHE A 57 15.49 -5.00 2.48
CA PHE A 57 15.20 -6.42 2.71
C PHE A 57 13.76 -6.66 3.15
N VAL A 58 13.27 -5.91 4.15
CA VAL A 58 11.88 -6.02 4.63
C VAL A 58 10.91 -5.72 3.50
N SER A 59 11.18 -4.70 2.69
CA SER A 59 10.37 -4.39 1.52
C SER A 59 10.32 -5.53 0.52
N ILE A 60 11.47 -6.16 0.22
CA ILE A 60 11.56 -7.31 -0.69
C ILE A 60 10.77 -8.50 -0.14
N LEU A 61 10.94 -8.81 1.15
CA LEU A 61 10.24 -9.91 1.80
C LEU A 61 8.72 -9.69 1.84
N GLU A 62 8.28 -8.47 2.16
CA GLU A 62 6.86 -8.10 2.13
C GLU A 62 6.25 -8.29 0.73
N HIS A 63 6.96 -7.91 -0.33
CA HIS A 63 6.51 -8.15 -1.71
C HIS A 63 6.41 -9.63 -2.04
N ILE A 64 7.41 -10.43 -1.64
CA ILE A 64 7.40 -11.87 -1.90
C ILE A 64 6.22 -12.54 -1.20
N LEU A 65 6.00 -12.22 0.08
CA LEU A 65 4.89 -12.75 0.86
C LEU A 65 3.53 -12.21 0.42
N SER A 66 3.48 -11.06 -0.25
CA SER A 66 2.23 -10.48 -0.78
C SER A 66 1.99 -10.79 -2.25
N HIS A 67 2.95 -11.41 -2.94
CA HIS A 67 2.88 -11.66 -4.38
C HIS A 67 1.70 -12.58 -4.72
N ARG A 68 0.71 -12.03 -5.43
CA ARG A 68 -0.55 -12.70 -5.81
C ARG A 68 -1.35 -13.24 -4.62
N LEU A 69 -1.34 -12.50 -3.51
CA LEU A 69 -2.22 -12.77 -2.39
C LEU A 69 -3.67 -12.42 -2.76
N LYS A 70 -4.60 -13.33 -2.49
CA LYS A 70 -6.03 -13.16 -2.74
C LYS A 70 -6.62 -12.12 -1.80
N GLY A 71 -7.50 -11.27 -2.31
CA GLY A 71 -8.34 -10.40 -1.48
C GLY A 71 -9.25 -11.22 -0.54
N GLN A 72 -9.77 -10.56 0.50
CA GLN A 72 -10.86 -11.11 1.29
C GLN A 72 -12.15 -10.58 0.72
N MET A 73 -12.99 -11.46 0.18
CA MET A 73 -14.34 -11.09 -0.21
C MET A 73 -15.18 -10.89 1.06
N SER A 74 -15.65 -9.68 1.30
CA SER A 74 -16.65 -9.41 2.34
C SER A 74 -18.01 -9.99 1.92
N TRP A 75 -18.91 -10.21 2.89
CA TRP A 75 -20.27 -10.69 2.64
C TRP A 75 -21.05 -9.82 1.63
N PHE A 76 -20.71 -8.53 1.54
CA PHE A 76 -21.31 -7.57 0.62
C PHE A 76 -20.63 -7.53 -0.77
N GLY A 77 -19.69 -8.43 -1.06
CA GLY A 77 -19.00 -8.48 -2.35
C GLY A 77 -17.90 -7.44 -2.53
N TYR A 78 -17.55 -6.67 -1.49
CA TYR A 78 -16.36 -5.82 -1.50
C TYR A 78 -15.12 -6.66 -1.20
N GLU A 79 -14.12 -6.60 -2.08
CA GLU A 79 -12.80 -7.17 -1.82
C GLU A 79 -12.01 -6.24 -0.90
N THR A 80 -11.79 -6.65 0.35
CA THR A 80 -10.83 -5.99 1.22
C THR A 80 -9.43 -6.58 0.99
N PRO A 81 -8.37 -5.74 0.94
CA PRO A 81 -7.01 -6.24 0.80
C PRO A 81 -6.64 -7.14 1.98
N ARG A 82 -6.28 -8.40 1.74
CA ARG A 82 -5.62 -9.22 2.76
C ARG A 82 -4.18 -8.75 2.92
N SER A 83 -3.67 -8.85 4.15
CA SER A 83 -2.24 -8.71 4.41
C SER A 83 -1.59 -10.09 4.40
N PHE A 84 -0.30 -10.16 4.04
CA PHE A 84 0.47 -11.39 4.23
C PHE A 84 0.47 -11.85 5.70
N TRP A 85 0.28 -10.93 6.66
CA TRP A 85 0.12 -11.26 8.07
C TRP A 85 -1.02 -12.25 8.33
N ASP A 86 -2.15 -12.11 7.63
CA ASP A 86 -3.30 -13.02 7.78
C ASP A 86 -2.94 -14.45 7.38
N TYR A 87 -2.12 -14.60 6.34
CA TYR A 87 -1.57 -15.89 5.92
C TYR A 87 -0.62 -16.45 6.98
N ILE A 88 0.33 -15.64 7.47
CA ILE A 88 1.29 -16.06 8.49
C ILE A 88 0.57 -16.53 9.76
N LYS A 89 -0.45 -15.81 10.22
CA LYS A 89 -1.25 -16.24 11.38
C LYS A 89 -1.88 -17.60 11.17
N ALA A 90 -2.49 -17.83 10.01
CA ALA A 90 -3.15 -19.09 9.71
C ALA A 90 -2.14 -20.25 9.58
N ALA A 91 -1.08 -20.05 8.79
CA ALA A 91 -0.11 -21.09 8.44
C ALA A 91 0.88 -21.40 9.59
N CYS A 92 1.22 -20.41 10.41
CA CYS A 92 2.25 -20.54 11.45
C CYS A 92 1.70 -20.66 12.88
N SER A 93 0.37 -20.74 13.05
CA SER A 93 -0.28 -20.88 14.38
C SER A 93 0.22 -22.07 15.21
N LYS A 94 0.74 -23.11 14.54
CA LYS A 94 1.24 -24.35 15.14
C LYS A 94 2.77 -24.40 15.29
N VAL A 95 3.49 -23.33 14.93
CA VAL A 95 4.94 -23.24 15.20
C VAL A 95 5.14 -23.23 16.72
N PRO A 96 5.98 -24.10 17.30
CA PRO A 96 6.25 -24.11 18.74
C PRO A 96 6.79 -22.76 19.22
N HIS A 97 6.36 -22.30 20.40
CA HIS A 97 6.80 -21.02 20.99
C HIS A 97 6.71 -19.84 20.00
N ASN A 98 5.59 -19.71 19.29
CA ASN A 98 5.45 -18.63 18.33
C ASN A 98 5.09 -17.28 18.97
N CYS A 99 5.47 -16.20 18.31
CA CYS A 99 5.23 -14.82 18.75
C CYS A 99 3.89 -14.23 18.27
N ILE A 100 3.02 -15.02 17.62
CA ILE A 100 1.79 -14.51 16.95
C ILE A 100 0.86 -13.81 17.94
N ARG A 101 0.56 -14.45 19.07
CA ARG A 101 -0.33 -13.88 20.09
C ARG A 101 0.23 -12.58 20.69
N SER A 102 1.55 -12.54 20.90
CA SER A 102 2.23 -11.35 21.41
C SER A 102 2.06 -10.17 20.45
N ILE A 103 2.30 -10.39 19.16
CA ILE A 103 2.12 -9.37 18.12
C ILE A 103 0.65 -8.95 17.98
N GLU A 104 -0.29 -9.89 18.10
CA GLU A 104 -1.72 -9.56 18.05
C GLU A 104 -2.17 -8.65 19.20
N SER A 105 -1.55 -8.79 20.37
CA SER A 105 -1.83 -8.01 21.58
C SER A 105 -1.15 -6.64 21.65
N MET A 106 -0.32 -6.26 20.66
CA MET A 106 0.37 -4.97 20.67
C MET A 106 -0.62 -3.81 20.44
N GLU A 107 -0.80 -2.94 21.43
CA GLU A 107 -1.73 -1.79 21.35
C GLU A 107 -1.28 -0.71 20.36
N ASN A 108 0.04 -0.55 20.21
CA ASN A 108 0.67 0.45 19.34
C ASN A 108 0.76 0.01 17.87
N VAL A 109 0.33 -1.21 17.53
CA VAL A 109 0.44 -1.81 16.19
C VAL A 109 -0.94 -2.31 15.77
N ARG A 110 -1.75 -1.43 15.18
CA ARG A 110 -3.18 -1.71 14.94
C ARG A 110 -3.44 -2.37 13.59
N SER A 111 -2.79 -1.92 12.53
CA SER A 111 -3.05 -2.43 11.17
C SER A 111 -2.46 -3.82 10.95
N SER A 112 -3.13 -4.64 10.12
CA SER A 112 -2.62 -5.98 9.79
C SER A 112 -1.25 -5.94 9.12
N ARG A 113 -0.98 -4.89 8.33
CA ARG A 113 0.33 -4.67 7.71
C ARG A 113 1.40 -4.35 8.75
N ALA A 114 1.12 -3.45 9.68
CA ALA A 114 2.04 -3.12 10.75
C ALA A 114 2.36 -4.35 11.62
N LYS A 115 1.37 -5.20 11.89
CA LYS A 115 1.57 -6.48 12.58
C LYS A 115 2.48 -7.43 11.79
N GLY A 116 2.30 -7.51 10.47
CA GLY A 116 3.21 -8.28 9.60
C GLY A 116 4.66 -7.76 9.64
N ARG A 117 4.85 -6.44 9.64
CA ARG A 117 6.17 -5.80 9.75
C ARG A 117 6.81 -5.97 11.13
N ALA A 118 6.01 -5.92 12.19
CA ALA A 118 6.44 -6.24 13.55
C ALA A 118 6.88 -7.70 13.64
N TRP A 119 6.09 -8.60 13.04
CA TRP A 119 6.42 -10.02 12.99
C TRP A 119 7.78 -10.28 12.35
N ILE A 120 8.06 -9.70 11.18
CA ILE A 120 9.37 -9.85 10.50
C ILE A 120 10.51 -9.48 11.46
N ARG A 121 10.42 -8.34 12.14
CA ARG A 121 11.43 -7.88 13.10
C ARG A 121 11.60 -8.86 14.26
N VAL A 122 10.51 -9.30 14.88
CA VAL A 122 10.54 -10.24 16.01
C VAL A 122 11.17 -11.57 15.59
N VAL A 123 10.76 -12.17 14.47
CA VAL A 123 11.30 -13.47 14.06
C VAL A 123 12.74 -13.42 13.56
N LEU A 124 13.20 -12.25 13.09
CA LEU A 124 14.61 -12.02 12.77
C LEU A 124 15.46 -11.91 14.04
N MET A 125 15.00 -11.17 15.05
CA MET A 125 15.67 -11.11 16.36
C MET A 125 15.70 -12.48 17.05
N GLU A 126 14.64 -13.27 16.91
CA GLU A 126 14.60 -14.66 17.40
C GLU A 126 15.46 -15.63 16.56
N LYS A 127 15.97 -15.22 15.39
CA LYS A 127 16.72 -16.05 14.43
C LYS A 127 15.91 -17.23 13.89
N ARG A 128 14.61 -17.01 13.66
CA ARG A 128 13.64 -18.06 13.30
C ARG A 128 12.87 -17.79 12.01
N LEU A 129 13.15 -16.71 11.28
CA LEU A 129 12.40 -16.36 10.06
C LEU A 129 12.33 -17.55 9.07
N SER A 130 13.45 -18.22 8.80
CA SER A 130 13.52 -19.39 7.92
C SER A 130 12.69 -20.57 8.42
N GLU A 131 12.63 -20.81 9.73
CA GLU A 131 11.80 -21.85 10.37
C GLU A 131 10.31 -21.59 10.11
N TYR A 132 9.84 -20.35 10.34
CA TYR A 132 8.44 -20.00 10.11
C TYR A 132 8.04 -20.14 8.64
N ILE A 133 8.88 -19.66 7.71
CA ILE A 133 8.59 -19.79 6.27
C ILE A 133 8.57 -21.27 5.87
N THR A 134 9.56 -22.06 6.29
CA THR A 134 9.60 -23.51 6.03
C THR A 134 8.37 -24.21 6.59
N PHE A 135 7.93 -23.85 7.80
CA PHE A 135 6.73 -24.42 8.41
C PHE A 135 5.48 -24.07 7.61
N ALA A 136 5.32 -22.81 7.21
CA ALA A 136 4.17 -22.35 6.42
C ALA A 136 4.05 -23.11 5.09
N LEU A 137 5.18 -23.42 4.44
CA LEU A 137 5.22 -24.15 3.17
C LEU A 137 4.84 -25.63 3.29
N ARG A 138 4.83 -26.22 4.49
CA ARG A 138 4.39 -27.61 4.70
C ARG A 138 2.87 -27.76 4.58
N ASP A 139 2.10 -26.73 4.93
CA ASP A 139 0.64 -26.72 4.80
C ASP A 139 0.22 -26.10 3.45
N PHE A 140 0.52 -26.81 2.36
CA PHE A 140 0.17 -26.36 1.01
C PHE A 140 -1.33 -26.08 0.83
N ARG A 141 -2.19 -26.79 1.58
CA ARG A 141 -3.65 -26.57 1.56
C ARG A 141 -4.01 -25.19 2.13
N ALA A 142 -3.36 -24.78 3.23
CA ALA A 142 -3.51 -23.43 3.76
C ALA A 142 -3.02 -22.39 2.75
N SER A 143 -1.80 -22.53 2.21
CA SER A 143 -1.23 -21.58 1.24
C SER A 143 -2.14 -21.39 0.02
N ARG A 144 -2.72 -22.45 -0.55
CA ARG A 144 -3.62 -22.36 -1.72
C ARG A 144 -4.92 -21.57 -1.45
N ARG A 145 -5.35 -21.46 -0.19
CA ARG A 145 -6.50 -20.62 0.18
C ARG A 145 -6.18 -19.14 0.14
N PHE A 146 -4.93 -18.76 0.39
CA PHE A 146 -4.49 -17.36 0.48
C PHE A 146 -3.89 -16.84 -0.83
N TYR A 147 -3.30 -17.68 -1.67
CA TYR A 147 -2.61 -17.24 -2.88
C TYR A 147 -3.32 -17.67 -4.17
N GLU A 148 -3.19 -16.87 -5.23
CA GLU A 148 -3.60 -17.23 -6.59
C GLU A 148 -2.58 -18.15 -7.27
N ASP A 149 -3.02 -18.84 -8.32
CA ASP A 149 -2.15 -19.70 -9.11
C ASP A 149 -0.98 -18.88 -9.70
N GLY A 150 0.21 -19.44 -9.58
CA GLY A 150 1.45 -18.79 -10.00
C GLY A 150 2.05 -17.82 -8.96
N ALA A 151 1.54 -17.76 -7.73
CA ALA A 151 2.21 -17.07 -6.63
C ALA A 151 3.56 -17.70 -6.26
N ILE A 152 4.51 -16.91 -5.75
CA ILE A 152 5.82 -17.40 -5.29
C ILE A 152 5.64 -18.46 -4.21
N MET A 153 4.78 -18.21 -3.22
CA MET A 153 4.53 -19.11 -2.09
C MET A 153 3.87 -20.44 -2.47
N LEU A 154 3.38 -20.60 -3.71
CA LEU A 154 2.85 -21.87 -4.24
C LEU A 154 3.80 -22.56 -5.22
N GLY A 155 4.88 -21.89 -5.63
CA GLY A 155 5.84 -22.40 -6.61
C GLY A 155 6.97 -23.19 -5.97
N GLU A 156 7.71 -23.91 -6.82
CA GLU A 156 8.96 -24.60 -6.43
C GLU A 156 10.01 -23.61 -5.90
N GLU A 157 9.89 -22.36 -6.34
CA GLU A 157 10.68 -21.22 -5.90
C GLU A 157 10.61 -20.93 -4.39
N ALA A 158 9.53 -21.33 -3.70
CA ALA A 158 9.34 -21.05 -2.28
C ALA A 158 10.38 -21.76 -1.39
N GLY A 159 10.84 -22.95 -1.81
CA GLY A 159 11.93 -23.65 -1.11
C GLY A 159 13.24 -22.87 -1.18
N LEU A 160 13.57 -22.31 -2.35
CA LEU A 160 14.77 -21.48 -2.53
C LEU A 160 14.73 -20.21 -1.66
N LEU A 161 13.54 -19.63 -1.46
CA LEU A 161 13.35 -18.53 -0.53
C LEU A 161 13.69 -18.98 0.91
N ALA A 162 13.11 -20.08 1.37
CA ALA A 162 13.35 -20.60 2.71
C ALA A 162 14.85 -20.87 2.96
N ASP A 163 15.53 -21.51 2.00
CA ASP A 163 16.97 -21.80 2.05
C ASP A 163 17.80 -20.51 2.11
N THR A 164 17.44 -19.51 1.31
CA THR A 164 18.11 -18.20 1.31
C THR A 164 18.00 -17.53 2.67
N LEU A 165 16.84 -17.62 3.32
CA LEU A 165 16.58 -16.99 4.62
C LEU A 165 17.33 -17.64 5.78
N ILE A 166 17.86 -18.87 5.63
CA ILE A 166 18.66 -19.54 6.67
C ILE A 166 19.90 -18.72 7.01
N GLY A 167 20.52 -18.06 6.02
CA GLY A 167 21.71 -17.24 6.23
C GLY A 167 21.48 -16.14 7.29
N LEU A 168 20.27 -15.59 7.38
CA LEU A 168 19.96 -14.51 8.32
C LEU A 168 20.03 -14.95 9.78
N ASN A 169 19.99 -16.26 10.08
CA ASN A 169 20.09 -16.77 11.45
C ASN A 169 21.47 -16.48 12.07
N THR A 170 22.51 -16.20 11.26
CA THR A 170 23.84 -15.86 11.77
C THR A 170 24.01 -14.38 12.12
N ILE A 171 23.02 -13.55 11.78
CA ILE A 171 23.06 -12.10 11.99
C ILE A 171 22.44 -11.76 13.35
N ASP A 172 23.07 -10.84 14.08
CA ASP A 172 22.50 -10.25 15.29
C ASP A 172 21.74 -8.97 14.95
N PHE A 173 20.42 -9.05 15.03
CA PHE A 173 19.52 -7.93 14.80
C PHE A 173 19.11 -7.26 16.11
N SER A 174 19.04 -5.93 16.12
CA SER A 174 18.60 -5.13 17.28
C SER A 174 17.55 -4.11 16.87
N PHE A 175 16.26 -4.44 17.03
CA PHE A 175 15.16 -3.57 16.62
C PHE A 175 14.37 -2.99 17.79
N CYS A 176 13.92 -1.75 17.62
CA CYS A 176 13.01 -1.07 18.54
C CYS A 176 11.58 -1.12 17.97
N LEU A 177 10.71 -1.92 18.58
CA LEU A 177 9.29 -2.00 18.19
C LEU A 177 8.49 -0.80 18.73
N LYS A 178 8.85 0.43 18.35
CA LYS A 178 8.06 1.63 18.66
C LYS A 178 7.09 1.89 17.50
N GLY A 179 5.80 2.01 17.80
CA GLY A 179 4.70 1.89 16.82
C GLY A 179 4.73 2.82 15.60
N GLU A 180 5.41 3.98 15.68
CA GLU A 180 5.41 4.98 14.60
C GLU A 180 6.07 4.52 13.30
N GLY A 181 7.09 3.65 13.35
CA GLY A 181 7.78 3.16 12.14
C GLY A 181 7.09 1.98 11.43
N LEU A 182 6.15 1.31 12.09
CA LEU A 182 5.54 0.07 11.60
C LEU A 182 4.28 0.29 10.76
N ASP A 183 3.53 1.36 11.07
CA ASP A 183 2.24 1.66 10.44
C ASP A 183 2.35 2.51 9.18
N GLY A 184 3.52 2.53 8.54
CA GLY A 184 3.75 3.23 7.28
C GLY A 184 2.63 2.92 6.29
N SER A 185 1.75 3.92 6.07
CA SER A 185 0.58 3.86 5.19
C SER A 185 0.99 3.59 3.72
N CYS A 186 2.27 3.81 3.41
CA CYS A 186 2.86 3.52 2.12
C CYS A 186 3.12 2.00 1.89
N PRO A 187 2.86 1.50 0.67
CA PRO A 187 3.34 0.20 0.24
C PRO A 187 4.85 0.10 0.43
N ALA A 188 5.35 -1.10 0.72
CA ALA A 188 6.78 -1.36 0.64
C ALA A 188 7.30 -0.90 -0.75
N VAL A 189 8.48 -0.28 -0.80
CA VAL A 189 9.15 0.08 -2.06
C VAL A 189 10.50 -0.59 -2.07
N ILE A 190 10.79 -1.33 -3.14
CA ILE A 190 12.07 -2.01 -3.31
C ILE A 190 13.01 -1.07 -4.07
N ASP A 191 14.16 -0.78 -3.48
CA ASP A 191 15.26 -0.16 -4.19
C ASP A 191 16.08 -1.25 -4.91
N TYR A 192 15.93 -1.30 -6.24
CA TYR A 192 16.69 -2.21 -7.08
C TYR A 192 18.10 -1.70 -7.40
N THR A 193 18.39 -0.42 -7.16
CA THR A 193 19.61 0.25 -7.59
C THR A 193 20.89 -0.48 -7.16
N PRO A 194 21.02 -0.98 -5.91
CA PRO A 194 22.23 -1.70 -5.47
C PRO A 194 22.45 -3.04 -6.20
N TYR A 195 21.42 -3.58 -6.84
CA TYR A 195 21.44 -4.91 -7.46
C TYR A 195 21.52 -4.88 -8.99
N LEU A 196 21.36 -3.70 -9.59
CA LEU A 196 21.51 -3.52 -11.02
C LEU A 196 22.99 -3.61 -11.38
N LYS A 197 23.34 -4.64 -12.15
CA LYS A 197 24.70 -4.82 -12.66
C LYS A 197 24.72 -4.47 -14.15
N PHE A 198 25.71 -3.68 -14.52
CA PHE A 198 26.10 -3.54 -15.91
C PHE A 198 26.57 -4.90 -16.42
N THR A 199 25.85 -5.45 -17.40
CA THR A 199 26.27 -6.64 -18.15
C THR A 199 26.78 -6.20 -19.50
N GLN A 200 28.04 -6.47 -19.80
CA GLN A 200 28.65 -6.11 -21.08
C GLN A 200 27.94 -6.85 -22.23
N SER A 201 27.67 -6.14 -23.31
CA SER A 201 27.06 -6.68 -24.52
C SER A 201 27.95 -7.75 -25.15
N ALA A 202 27.32 -8.82 -25.65
CA ALA A 202 28.02 -9.91 -26.35
C ALA A 202 28.83 -9.41 -27.56
N ASP A 203 28.37 -8.34 -28.22
CA ASP A 203 29.05 -7.69 -29.34
C ASP A 203 30.36 -7.01 -28.91
N SER A 204 30.39 -6.40 -27.72
CA SER A 204 31.61 -5.81 -27.15
C SER A 204 32.63 -6.89 -26.78
N ILE A 205 32.16 -8.02 -26.26
CA ILE A 205 33.01 -9.18 -25.92
C ILE A 205 33.60 -9.82 -27.19
N SER A 206 32.81 -9.92 -28.27
CA SER A 206 33.26 -10.43 -29.57
C SER A 206 34.35 -9.56 -30.20
N SER A 207 34.23 -8.24 -30.08
CA SER A 207 35.24 -7.29 -30.56
C SER A 207 36.60 -7.50 -29.87
N ASP A 208 36.60 -7.85 -28.59
CA ASP A 208 37.84 -8.08 -27.83
C ASP A 208 38.58 -9.35 -28.28
N GLU A 209 37.86 -10.42 -28.64
CA GLU A 209 38.48 -11.64 -29.16
C GLU A 209 39.10 -11.43 -30.55
N GLU A 210 38.46 -10.64 -31.41
CA GLU A 210 38.95 -10.35 -32.76
C GLU A 210 40.23 -9.50 -32.73
N GLU A 211 40.33 -8.58 -31.76
CA GLU A 211 41.52 -7.77 -31.51
C GLU A 211 42.68 -8.59 -30.88
N MET A 212 42.38 -9.59 -30.04
CA MET A 212 43.40 -10.48 -29.48
C MET A 212 43.98 -11.44 -30.54
N ARG A 213 43.17 -11.90 -31.50
CA ARG A 213 43.63 -12.74 -32.63
C ARG A 213 44.59 -12.00 -33.56
N THR A 214 44.46 -10.68 -33.70
CA THR A 214 45.33 -9.88 -34.59
C THR A 214 46.72 -9.61 -34.01
N LEU A 215 46.92 -9.78 -32.69
CA LEU A 215 48.19 -9.48 -32.00
C LEU A 215 49.03 -10.72 -31.68
N GLY A 216 48.46 -11.92 -31.73
CA GLY A 216 49.17 -13.18 -31.47
C GLY A 216 50.14 -13.62 -32.57
N SER A 217 50.29 -12.84 -33.66
CA SER A 217 50.95 -13.29 -34.89
C SER A 217 52.39 -12.82 -35.10
N SER A 218 53.08 -12.33 -34.07
CA SER A 218 54.50 -11.93 -34.21
C SER A 218 55.38 -12.59 -33.14
N GLY A 219 55.76 -13.84 -33.40
CA GLY A 219 56.75 -14.59 -32.65
C GLY A 219 57.75 -15.25 -33.58
N SER A 220 58.97 -14.71 -33.63
CA SER A 220 60.16 -15.47 -34.05
C SER A 220 61.37 -14.95 -33.28
N GLU A 221 61.93 -15.81 -32.43
CA GLU A 221 63.04 -15.55 -31.52
C GLU A 221 64.40 -15.83 -32.18
N SER A 222 65.45 -15.08 -31.81
CA SER A 222 66.80 -15.65 -31.61
C SER A 222 67.66 -14.72 -30.75
N SER A 223 68.35 -15.34 -29.78
CA SER A 223 69.09 -14.83 -28.62
C SER A 223 70.47 -14.19 -28.87
N THR A 224 70.91 -13.28 -27.99
CA THR A 224 72.15 -13.35 -27.17
C THR A 224 72.22 -12.17 -26.17
N PRO A 225 72.84 -12.31 -24.97
CA PRO A 225 72.87 -11.26 -23.95
C PRO A 225 74.21 -10.52 -23.93
N ASP A 226 74.25 -9.20 -24.19
CA ASP A 226 75.31 -8.36 -23.62
C ASP A 226 74.97 -6.86 -23.57
N LYS A 227 75.59 -6.22 -22.58
CA LYS A 227 75.33 -4.88 -22.04
C LYS A 227 75.43 -3.75 -23.07
N THR A 228 74.32 -3.47 -23.72
CA THR A 228 73.85 -2.16 -24.22
C THR A 228 72.33 -2.29 -24.22
N ALA A 229 71.56 -1.20 -24.09
CA ALA A 229 70.11 -1.27 -24.28
C ALA A 229 69.82 -1.83 -25.69
N THR A 230 69.69 -3.15 -25.78
CA THR A 230 69.70 -3.88 -27.03
C THR A 230 68.33 -3.66 -27.66
N ALA A 231 68.25 -3.63 -28.99
CA ALA A 231 66.96 -3.44 -29.67
C ALA A 231 65.87 -4.37 -29.11
N ALA A 232 66.23 -5.59 -28.68
CA ALA A 232 65.34 -6.52 -27.98
C ALA A 232 64.74 -5.98 -26.66
N SER A 233 65.51 -5.28 -25.80
CA SER A 233 64.97 -4.71 -24.55
C SER A 233 64.02 -3.55 -24.84
N ILE A 234 64.36 -2.72 -25.83
CA ILE A 234 63.51 -1.60 -26.29
C ILE A 234 62.23 -2.13 -26.93
N PHE A 235 62.30 -3.18 -27.75
CA PHE A 235 61.13 -3.85 -28.33
C PHE A 235 60.26 -4.51 -27.25
N THR A 236 60.86 -5.10 -26.21
CA THR A 236 60.12 -5.70 -25.09
C THR A 236 59.43 -4.63 -24.24
N GLU A 237 60.10 -3.51 -23.99
CA GLU A 237 59.53 -2.37 -23.25
C GLU A 237 58.43 -1.65 -24.07
N GLN A 238 58.61 -1.52 -25.39
CA GLN A 238 57.60 -1.01 -26.31
C GLN A 238 56.38 -1.94 -26.37
N SER A 239 56.58 -3.26 -26.45
CA SER A 239 55.51 -4.26 -26.39
C SER A 239 54.73 -4.20 -25.06
N ASN A 240 55.43 -4.00 -23.94
CA ASN A 240 54.82 -3.80 -22.62
C ASN A 240 54.02 -2.49 -22.53
N LEU A 241 54.53 -1.39 -23.11
CA LEU A 241 53.82 -0.12 -23.16
C LEU A 241 52.58 -0.20 -24.06
N VAL A 242 52.66 -0.87 -25.21
CA VAL A 242 51.51 -1.14 -26.08
C VAL A 242 50.47 -1.98 -25.34
N SER A 243 50.88 -3.03 -24.65
CA SER A 243 49.99 -3.87 -23.84
C SER A 243 49.34 -3.10 -22.69
N LYS A 244 50.07 -2.21 -22.03
CA LYS A 244 49.52 -1.29 -21.02
C LYS A 244 48.54 -0.30 -21.63
N CYS A 245 48.89 0.31 -22.75
CA CYS A 245 48.06 1.27 -23.47
C CYS A 245 46.74 0.62 -23.89
N LYS A 246 46.77 -0.59 -24.44
CA LYS A 246 45.58 -1.39 -24.76
C LYS A 246 44.73 -1.74 -23.53
N ARG A 247 45.35 -2.11 -22.40
CA ARG A 247 44.59 -2.32 -21.14
C ARG A 247 43.93 -1.03 -20.65
N PHE A 248 44.59 0.12 -20.81
CA PHE A 248 44.01 1.41 -20.47
C PHE A 248 42.86 1.77 -21.41
N GLU A 249 43.03 1.58 -22.71
CA GLU A 249 42.00 1.78 -23.72
C GLU A 249 40.77 0.90 -23.44
N GLN A 250 40.99 -0.38 -23.10
CA GLN A 250 39.91 -1.29 -22.74
C GLN A 250 39.17 -0.85 -21.47
N LYS A 251 39.91 -0.44 -20.43
CA LYS A 251 39.30 0.12 -19.22
C LYS A 251 38.48 1.38 -19.52
N TYR A 252 38.97 2.24 -20.40
CA TYR A 252 38.27 3.45 -20.82
C TYR A 252 37.00 3.12 -21.61
N ARG A 253 37.06 2.16 -22.53
CA ARG A 253 35.92 1.65 -23.31
C ARG A 253 34.84 1.08 -22.40
N MET A 254 35.22 0.20 -21.46
CA MET A 254 34.29 -0.32 -20.45
C MET A 254 33.68 0.79 -19.58
N ALA A 255 34.49 1.77 -19.16
CA ALA A 255 33.98 2.90 -18.40
C ALA A 255 32.98 3.76 -19.19
N LEU A 256 33.19 3.91 -20.51
CA LEU A 256 32.27 4.62 -21.40
C LEU A 256 30.93 3.88 -21.56
N GLU A 257 30.98 2.55 -21.74
CA GLU A 257 29.76 1.73 -21.78
C GLU A 257 29.00 1.76 -20.45
N GLN A 258 29.71 1.65 -19.33
CA GLN A 258 29.12 1.78 -17.99
C GLN A 258 28.49 3.15 -17.78
N LYS A 259 29.15 4.23 -18.23
CA LYS A 259 28.60 5.58 -18.21
C LYS A 259 27.30 5.64 -19.01
N GLY A 260 27.28 5.14 -20.24
CA GLY A 260 26.08 5.13 -21.09
C GLY A 260 24.92 4.33 -20.47
N TYR A 261 25.22 3.22 -19.81
CA TYR A 261 24.21 2.46 -19.05
C TYR A 261 23.61 3.25 -17.89
N LEU A 262 24.44 3.98 -17.12
CA LEU A 262 23.96 4.83 -16.03
C LEU A 262 23.14 6.01 -16.55
N GLU A 263 23.57 6.64 -17.64
CA GLU A 263 22.81 7.73 -18.29
C GLU A 263 21.43 7.25 -18.76
N GLU A 264 21.36 6.06 -19.36
CA GLU A 264 20.08 5.48 -19.79
C GLU A 264 19.17 5.10 -18.61
N LEU A 265 19.75 4.60 -17.51
CA LEU A 265 19.00 4.37 -16.26
C LEU A 265 18.41 5.67 -15.71
N VAL A 266 19.18 6.75 -15.69
CA VAL A 266 18.70 8.07 -15.23
C VAL A 266 17.58 8.55 -16.15
N ARG A 267 17.77 8.49 -17.47
CA ARG A 267 16.75 8.87 -18.46
C ARG A 267 15.44 8.09 -18.26
N LEU A 268 15.54 6.78 -17.99
CA LEU A 268 14.37 5.95 -17.72
C LEU A 268 13.67 6.35 -16.42
N ARG A 269 14.42 6.66 -15.35
CA ARG A 269 13.87 7.12 -14.08
C ARG A 269 13.19 8.48 -14.21
N GLU A 270 13.78 9.41 -14.94
CA GLU A 270 13.17 10.71 -15.24
C GLU A 270 11.87 10.58 -16.02
N ALA A 271 11.83 9.69 -17.03
CA ALA A 271 10.62 9.40 -17.77
C ALA A 271 9.51 8.80 -16.88
N GLN A 272 9.86 7.84 -16.01
CA GLN A 272 8.93 7.26 -15.03
C GLN A 272 8.42 8.31 -14.04
N LEU A 273 9.30 9.19 -13.55
CA LEU A 273 8.93 10.28 -12.65
C LEU A 273 7.97 11.25 -13.34
N SER A 274 8.25 11.64 -14.59
CA SER A 274 7.38 12.51 -15.39
C SER A 274 5.99 11.88 -15.59
N GLU A 275 5.94 10.59 -15.92
CA GLU A 275 4.68 9.86 -16.06
C GLU A 275 3.91 9.81 -14.72
N ALA A 276 4.57 9.44 -13.62
CA ALA A 276 3.96 9.38 -12.30
C ALA A 276 3.43 10.75 -11.84
N VAL A 277 4.16 11.83 -12.10
CA VAL A 277 3.73 13.21 -11.82
C VAL A 277 2.49 13.57 -12.65
N SER A 278 2.46 13.19 -13.93
CA SER A 278 1.29 13.44 -14.79
C SER A 278 0.05 12.69 -14.31
N GLN A 279 0.20 11.43 -13.88
CA GLN A 279 -0.89 10.61 -13.34
C GLN A 279 -1.38 11.17 -12.00
N SER A 280 -0.46 11.58 -11.11
CA SER A 280 -0.80 12.21 -9.83
C SER A 280 -1.62 13.48 -10.05
N LYS A 281 -1.21 14.33 -11.01
CA LYS A 281 -1.96 15.54 -11.37
C LYS A 281 -3.37 15.21 -11.90
N ALA A 282 -3.50 14.19 -12.76
CA ALA A 282 -4.79 13.75 -13.27
C ALA A 282 -5.71 13.20 -12.17
N LEU A 283 -5.18 12.41 -11.23
CA LEU A 283 -5.92 11.90 -10.08
C LEU A 283 -6.35 13.02 -9.15
N GLN A 284 -5.48 14.01 -8.90
CA GLN A 284 -5.82 15.17 -8.07
C GLN A 284 -6.94 16.00 -8.70
N GLN A 285 -6.93 16.17 -10.03
CA GLN A 285 -8.03 16.81 -10.74
C GLN A 285 -9.33 16.00 -10.62
N SER A 286 -9.29 14.68 -10.84
CA SER A 286 -10.47 13.83 -10.69
C SER A 286 -11.03 13.83 -9.27
N LEU A 287 -10.16 13.91 -8.24
CA LEU A 287 -10.59 14.04 -6.85
C LEU A 287 -11.28 15.39 -6.59
N ALA A 288 -10.75 16.48 -7.15
CA ALA A 288 -11.39 17.80 -7.05
C ALA A 288 -12.75 17.83 -7.75
N ASP A 289 -12.85 17.24 -8.94
CA ASP A 289 -14.09 17.18 -9.72
C ASP A 289 -15.16 16.34 -9.01
N THR A 290 -14.78 15.19 -8.44
CA THR A 290 -15.69 14.35 -7.64
C THR A 290 -16.12 15.04 -6.35
N HIS A 291 -15.21 15.74 -5.67
CA HIS A 291 -15.56 16.52 -4.48
C HIS A 291 -16.56 17.64 -4.81
N LEU A 292 -16.37 18.33 -5.93
CA LEU A 292 -17.30 19.35 -6.42
C LEU A 292 -18.67 18.73 -6.74
N SER A 293 -18.70 17.59 -7.45
CA SER A 293 -19.94 16.86 -7.77
C SER A 293 -20.70 16.46 -6.50
N HIS A 294 -20.01 15.86 -5.53
CA HIS A 294 -20.63 15.47 -4.25
C HIS A 294 -21.16 16.69 -3.48
N THR A 295 -20.47 17.82 -3.54
CA THR A 295 -20.91 19.05 -2.88
C THR A 295 -22.20 19.58 -3.53
N LEU A 296 -22.26 19.62 -4.86
CA LEU A 296 -23.46 20.01 -5.59
C LEU A 296 -24.63 19.06 -5.34
N GLU A 297 -24.38 17.75 -5.34
CA GLU A 297 -25.40 16.74 -5.01
C GLU A 297 -25.91 16.92 -3.57
N LYS A 298 -25.02 17.21 -2.62
CA LYS A 298 -25.39 17.50 -1.23
C LYS A 298 -26.29 18.73 -1.15
N GLU A 299 -25.92 19.84 -1.79
CA GLU A 299 -26.74 21.07 -1.82
C GLU A 299 -28.11 20.83 -2.47
N GLN A 300 -28.16 20.04 -3.55
CA GLN A 300 -29.43 19.65 -4.19
C GLN A 300 -30.32 18.84 -3.27
N LEU A 301 -29.75 17.87 -2.55
CA LEU A 301 -30.49 17.06 -1.58
C LEU A 301 -30.98 17.91 -0.40
N GLU A 302 -30.17 18.85 0.10
CA GLU A 302 -30.58 19.81 1.13
C GLU A 302 -31.78 20.65 0.66
N TYR A 303 -31.76 21.14 -0.58
CA TYR A 303 -32.88 21.86 -1.17
C TYR A 303 -34.15 21.00 -1.25
N ILE A 304 -34.04 19.75 -1.72
CA ILE A 304 -35.19 18.82 -1.80
C ILE A 304 -35.76 18.54 -0.40
N ILE A 305 -34.91 18.37 0.60
CA ILE A 305 -35.36 18.16 1.99
C ILE A 305 -36.16 19.37 2.49
N LEU A 306 -35.69 20.59 2.25
CA LEU A 306 -36.39 21.81 2.65
C LEU A 306 -37.75 21.93 1.96
N GLU A 307 -37.82 21.66 0.65
CA GLU A 307 -39.08 21.67 -0.11
C GLU A 307 -40.07 20.63 0.42
N LEU A 308 -39.61 19.40 0.70
CA LEU A 308 -40.44 18.34 1.27
C LEU A 308 -40.93 18.68 2.68
N GLN A 309 -40.11 19.36 3.49
CA GLN A 309 -40.50 19.84 4.82
C GLN A 309 -41.59 20.92 4.74
N ASP A 310 -41.52 21.84 3.78
CA ASP A 310 -42.55 22.86 3.56
C ASP A 310 -43.88 22.21 3.14
N GLN A 311 -43.84 21.31 2.15
CA GLN A 311 -45.02 20.56 1.69
C GLN A 311 -45.68 19.78 2.83
N LEU A 312 -44.88 19.11 3.67
CA LEU A 312 -45.39 18.39 4.84
C LEU A 312 -46.04 19.33 5.86
N THR A 313 -45.47 20.53 6.05
CA THR A 313 -46.01 21.55 6.96
C THR A 313 -47.35 22.09 6.46
N VAL A 314 -47.46 22.38 5.16
CA VAL A 314 -48.72 22.79 4.52
C VAL A 314 -49.80 21.72 4.68
N LEU A 315 -49.47 20.45 4.41
CA LEU A 315 -50.40 19.33 4.58
C LEU A 315 -50.85 19.17 6.03
N LYS A 316 -49.93 19.27 7.00
CA LYS A 316 -50.23 19.20 8.43
C LYS A 316 -51.17 20.33 8.88
N ASN A 317 -50.96 21.54 8.39
CA ASN A 317 -51.83 22.69 8.69
C ASN A 317 -53.22 22.53 8.06
N ASN A 318 -53.31 21.95 6.86
CA ASN A 318 -54.59 21.65 6.21
C ASN A 318 -55.36 20.57 6.98
N ASP A 319 -54.70 19.48 7.39
CA ASP A 319 -55.31 18.45 8.24
C ASP A 319 -55.83 19.05 9.55
N LEU A 320 -55.02 19.88 10.22
CA LEU A 320 -55.42 20.55 11.45
C LEU A 320 -56.66 21.44 11.24
N ARG A 321 -56.70 22.21 10.15
CA ARG A 321 -57.84 23.06 9.81
C ARG A 321 -59.09 22.23 9.52
N SER A 322 -58.98 21.18 8.71
CA SER A 322 -60.08 20.27 8.39
C SER A 322 -60.66 19.62 9.65
N ARG A 323 -59.80 19.23 10.60
CA ARG A 323 -60.21 18.67 11.89
C ARG A 323 -60.88 19.71 12.79
N GLN A 324 -60.39 20.95 12.81
CA GLN A 324 -61.02 22.06 13.55
C GLN A 324 -62.41 22.38 12.98
N GLU A 325 -62.55 22.46 11.65
CA GLU A 325 -63.82 22.68 10.97
C GLU A 325 -64.82 21.55 11.30
N LEU A 326 -64.39 20.29 11.21
CA LEU A 326 -65.22 19.14 11.59
C LEU A 326 -65.65 19.22 13.07
N THR A 327 -64.74 19.54 13.97
CA THR A 327 -65.03 19.69 15.41
C THR A 327 -66.04 20.80 15.65
N ALA A 328 -65.87 21.95 14.98
CA ALA A 328 -66.81 23.07 15.07
C ALA A 328 -68.19 22.70 14.52
N HIS A 329 -68.27 21.99 13.40
CA HIS A 329 -69.53 21.48 12.85
C HIS A 329 -70.25 20.53 13.80
N LEU A 330 -69.53 19.56 14.39
CA LEU A 330 -70.10 18.62 15.36
C LEU A 330 -70.56 19.33 16.64
N THR A 331 -69.79 20.31 17.12
CA THR A 331 -70.12 21.09 18.33
C THR A 331 -71.33 22.00 18.10
N ASN A 332 -71.48 22.58 16.90
CA ASN A 332 -72.55 23.51 16.58
C ASN A 332 -73.87 22.83 16.16
N GLN A 333 -73.84 21.57 15.72
CA GLN A 333 -75.06 20.82 15.35
C GLN A 333 -75.70 20.05 16.52
N TRP A 334 -74.99 19.90 17.64
CA TRP A 334 -75.52 19.27 18.86
C TRP A 334 -75.43 20.22 20.06
N PRO A 335 -76.46 21.05 20.32
CA PRO A 335 -76.60 21.68 21.62
C PRO A 335 -76.96 20.57 22.62
N SER A 336 -76.11 20.30 23.61
CA SER A 336 -76.47 19.43 24.75
C SER A 336 -77.66 20.04 25.48
N PRO A 337 -78.77 19.31 25.69
CA PRO A 337 -79.68 19.59 26.78
C PRO A 337 -78.97 19.34 28.11
N ASP A 338 -79.30 20.13 29.12
CA ASP A 338 -78.57 20.28 30.39
C ASP A 338 -78.01 19.00 31.04
N ALA A 339 -76.73 19.11 31.42
CA ALA A 339 -76.05 18.46 32.54
C ALA A 339 -76.33 16.97 32.81
N MET A 340 -75.40 16.10 32.37
CA MET A 340 -74.64 15.21 33.27
C MET A 340 -73.40 14.67 32.52
N ASP A 341 -72.28 14.65 33.23
CA ASP A 341 -70.99 14.06 32.86
C ASP A 341 -70.14 14.83 31.82
N ALA A 342 -69.28 15.71 32.34
CA ALA A 342 -68.32 16.54 31.61
C ALA A 342 -67.19 15.76 30.89
N ASN A 343 -67.38 14.47 30.60
CA ASN A 343 -66.38 13.57 30.03
C ASN A 343 -66.76 13.00 28.65
N ALA A 344 -67.95 13.28 28.10
CA ALA A 344 -68.46 12.51 26.97
C ALA A 344 -68.08 13.00 25.56
N VAL A 345 -67.63 14.26 25.36
CA VAL A 345 -67.43 14.81 23.99
C VAL A 345 -66.00 15.29 23.71
N ALA A 346 -65.11 15.29 24.70
CA ALA A 346 -63.72 15.74 24.54
C ALA A 346 -62.68 14.61 24.47
N LEU A 347 -63.10 13.35 24.38
CA LEU A 347 -62.17 12.22 24.48
C LEU A 347 -61.20 12.15 23.29
N ASP A 348 -61.63 12.51 22.08
CA ASP A 348 -60.79 12.36 20.88
C ASP A 348 -59.76 13.51 20.75
N THR A 349 -60.11 14.71 21.20
CA THR A 349 -59.19 15.87 21.24
C THR A 349 -58.15 15.75 22.36
N LEU A 350 -58.49 15.09 23.48
CA LEU A 350 -57.59 14.90 24.62
C LEU A 350 -56.72 13.64 24.52
N LEU A 351 -57.21 12.56 23.90
CA LEU A 351 -56.41 11.35 23.70
C LEU A 351 -55.28 11.57 22.70
N TYR A 352 -55.48 12.37 21.65
CA TYR A 352 -54.40 12.67 20.70
C TYR A 352 -53.34 13.63 21.25
N ARG A 353 -53.73 14.57 22.14
CA ARG A 353 -52.78 15.45 22.86
C ARG A 353 -51.86 14.64 23.80
N LYS A 354 -52.30 13.46 24.25
CA LYS A 354 -51.53 12.59 25.15
C LYS A 354 -50.64 11.58 24.42
N THR A 355 -50.94 11.24 23.17
CA THR A 355 -50.06 10.42 22.30
C THR A 355 -49.04 11.22 21.50
N THR A 356 -49.15 12.55 21.44
CA THR A 356 -48.00 13.43 21.13
C THR A 356 -47.05 13.50 22.33
N GLY A 357 -46.53 12.35 22.74
CA GLY A 357 -45.26 12.31 23.44
C GLY A 357 -44.22 12.88 22.47
N GLN A 358 -43.78 14.11 22.73
CA GLN A 358 -42.45 14.61 22.37
C GLN A 358 -41.92 14.04 21.05
N TRP A 359 -42.60 14.33 19.94
CA TRP A 359 -41.88 14.36 18.68
C TRP A 359 -40.96 15.56 18.83
N GLU A 360 -39.72 15.30 19.26
CA GLU A 360 -38.68 16.31 19.35
C GLU A 360 -38.77 17.15 18.07
N GLU A 361 -39.07 18.42 18.25
CA GLU A 361 -38.94 19.47 17.25
C GLU A 361 -37.44 19.64 16.99
N LYS A 362 -36.80 18.61 16.44
CA LYS A 362 -35.50 18.72 15.82
C LYS A 362 -35.77 19.37 14.47
N SER A 363 -35.91 20.70 14.53
CA SER A 363 -35.45 21.55 13.44
C SER A 363 -34.02 21.11 13.16
N PHE A 364 -33.82 20.28 12.13
CA PHE A 364 -32.48 19.99 11.64
C PHE A 364 -31.98 21.28 10.98
N GLN A 365 -31.32 22.11 11.77
CA GLN A 365 -30.54 23.22 11.25
C GLN A 365 -29.33 22.60 10.53
N SER A 366 -29.41 22.59 9.20
CA SER A 366 -28.31 22.27 8.28
C SER A 366 -27.74 20.84 8.39
N LEU A 367 -27.45 20.23 7.23
CA LEU A 367 -26.80 18.92 7.16
C LEU A 367 -25.33 18.95 7.66
N GLU A 368 -24.81 20.14 8.01
CA GLU A 368 -23.48 20.34 8.62
C GLU A 368 -23.31 19.59 9.95
N GLN A 369 -24.37 19.36 10.73
CA GLN A 369 -24.27 18.65 12.01
C GLN A 369 -24.14 17.11 11.85
N LEU A 370 -24.46 16.57 10.68
CA LEU A 370 -24.27 15.14 10.37
C LEU A 370 -22.93 14.86 9.66
N SER A 371 -22.23 15.88 9.14
CA SER A 371 -20.92 15.70 8.52
C SER A 371 -19.76 15.65 9.52
N ALA A 372 -19.98 16.01 10.79
CA ALA A 372 -18.95 15.98 11.83
C ALA A 372 -18.46 14.55 12.15
N ASP A 373 -19.30 13.52 11.95
CA ASP A 373 -18.95 12.13 12.24
C ASP A 373 -18.19 11.42 11.09
N MET A 374 -17.90 12.12 9.99
CA MET A 374 -17.13 11.59 8.85
C MET A 374 -15.78 12.33 8.65
N SER A 375 -15.30 13.03 9.68
CA SER A 375 -13.98 13.69 9.66
C SER A 375 -12.87 12.70 10.01
N ILE A 376 -12.14 12.24 8.99
CA ILE A 376 -10.87 11.54 9.16
C ILE A 376 -9.81 12.58 9.55
N SER A 377 -9.63 12.72 10.87
CA SER A 377 -8.40 13.07 11.60
C SER A 377 -7.40 14.03 10.93
N GLN A 378 -7.39 15.29 11.38
CA GLN A 378 -6.22 16.17 11.33
C GLN A 378 -5.56 16.27 12.72
N ASN A 379 -4.23 16.18 12.71
CA ASN A 379 -3.31 16.24 13.84
C ASN A 379 -3.45 17.51 14.68
N SER A 380 -3.39 17.40 16.01
CA SER A 380 -2.67 18.37 16.86
C SER A 380 -2.42 17.81 18.27
N LEU A 381 -1.30 18.25 18.85
CA LEU A 381 -0.61 17.79 20.05
C LEU A 381 -1.33 18.09 21.39
N GLU A 382 -1.09 17.20 22.37
CA GLU A 382 -1.00 17.26 23.86
C GLU A 382 -1.24 18.58 24.66
N PRO A 383 -1.25 18.55 26.03
CA PRO A 383 -1.90 17.65 27.02
C PRO A 383 -2.70 18.49 28.08
N SER A 384 -3.63 17.98 28.90
CA SER A 384 -3.37 17.47 30.27
C SER A 384 -4.66 17.34 31.13
N ASN A 385 -4.69 16.27 31.94
CA ASN A 385 -5.27 16.03 33.28
C ASN A 385 -6.70 16.51 33.63
N MET A 386 -7.69 15.62 33.88
CA MET A 386 -7.93 14.75 35.06
C MET A 386 -8.19 15.46 36.40
N LEU A 387 -9.48 15.57 36.77
CA LEU A 387 -10.06 15.40 38.12
C LEU A 387 -11.56 15.02 37.92
N SER A 388 -11.95 13.76 38.10
CA SER A 388 -12.50 13.16 39.34
C SER A 388 -13.71 13.90 39.92
N LEU A 389 -14.91 13.30 39.85
CA LEU A 389 -15.63 12.84 41.05
C LEU A 389 -16.81 11.91 40.70
N GLU A 390 -16.95 10.90 41.53
CA GLU A 390 -17.92 9.81 41.53
C GLU A 390 -19.39 10.25 41.73
N ALA A 391 -20.33 9.43 41.27
CA ALA A 391 -21.09 8.50 42.13
C ALA A 391 -22.55 8.29 41.71
N ARG A 392 -22.88 6.99 41.53
CA ARG A 392 -24.14 6.30 41.89
C ARG A 392 -25.39 6.59 41.05
N SER A 393 -26.38 5.69 40.91
CA SER A 393 -26.54 4.23 40.96
C SER A 393 -28.05 3.98 40.87
N ALA A 394 -28.52 3.06 40.03
CA ALA A 394 -29.74 2.22 40.15
C ALA A 394 -30.14 1.77 38.72
N SER A 395 -29.93 0.53 38.30
CA SER A 395 -30.58 -0.75 38.69
C SER A 395 -32.07 -0.84 38.35
N SER A 396 -32.39 -1.52 37.24
CA SER A 396 -33.37 -2.62 37.07
C SER A 396 -33.54 -2.89 35.56
N LYS A 397 -33.05 -4.00 34.97
CA LYS A 397 -33.73 -5.31 34.71
C LYS A 397 -35.25 -5.13 34.50
N TRP A 398 -35.89 -5.65 33.44
CA TRP A 398 -36.32 -7.05 33.17
C TRP A 398 -36.73 -7.14 31.67
N THR A 399 -36.09 -7.96 30.83
CA THR A 399 -36.52 -9.25 30.23
C THR A 399 -37.83 -9.32 29.40
N HIS A 400 -37.66 -9.57 28.08
CA HIS A 400 -38.41 -10.40 27.11
C HIS A 400 -39.94 -10.61 27.22
N GLN A 401 -40.66 -10.45 26.08
CA GLN A 401 -41.19 -11.53 25.21
C GLN A 401 -42.27 -11.00 24.23
N GLY A 402 -42.30 -11.53 22.98
CA GLY A 402 -43.48 -11.48 22.11
C GLY A 402 -43.23 -11.04 20.66
N LYS A 403 -43.28 -12.00 19.73
CA LYS A 403 -43.17 -11.85 18.27
C LYS A 403 -44.48 -11.33 17.67
N GLU A 404 -44.40 -10.57 16.58
CA GLU A 404 -45.33 -10.71 15.45
C GLU A 404 -44.64 -10.30 14.14
N GLU A 405 -44.73 -11.17 13.14
CA GLU A 405 -44.17 -11.03 11.81
C GLU A 405 -45.14 -10.26 10.91
N THR A 406 -44.64 -9.40 10.04
CA THR A 406 -45.38 -9.00 8.83
C THR A 406 -44.40 -8.84 7.66
N PRO A 407 -44.59 -9.56 6.54
CA PRO A 407 -43.69 -9.50 5.39
C PRO A 407 -44.15 -8.41 4.42
N SER A 408 -43.22 -7.63 3.88
CA SER A 408 -43.48 -6.79 2.70
C SER A 408 -42.21 -6.66 1.87
N LEU A 409 -42.07 -7.62 0.96
CA LEU A 409 -41.18 -7.57 -0.20
C LEU A 409 -41.81 -6.68 -1.28
N ARG A 410 -41.18 -5.55 -1.58
CA ARG A 410 -41.10 -5.01 -2.95
C ARG A 410 -39.75 -4.32 -3.13
N GLY A 411 -38.81 -5.04 -3.75
CA GLY A 411 -37.63 -4.45 -4.34
C GLY A 411 -38.02 -3.74 -5.64
N LEU A 412 -37.73 -2.45 -5.73
CA LEU A 412 -37.78 -1.71 -6.98
C LEU A 412 -36.36 -1.64 -7.54
N CYS A 413 -36.25 -2.08 -8.79
CA CYS A 413 -35.03 -2.10 -9.57
C CYS A 413 -34.47 -0.70 -9.80
N GLY A 414 -33.13 -0.61 -9.81
CA GLY A 414 -32.37 0.53 -10.30
C GLY A 414 -30.94 0.08 -10.57
N SER A 415 -30.73 -0.49 -11.74
CA SER A 415 -29.41 -0.87 -12.25
C SER A 415 -28.59 0.37 -12.58
N LEU A 416 -27.41 0.52 -11.98
CA LEU A 416 -26.29 1.22 -12.62
C LEU A 416 -25.05 0.35 -12.59
N THR A 417 -24.56 0.14 -13.79
CA THR A 417 -23.40 -0.63 -14.20
C THR A 417 -22.11 -0.11 -13.58
N SER A 418 -21.30 -1.07 -13.17
CA SER A 418 -19.89 -0.97 -12.78
C SER A 418 -19.04 0.01 -13.60
N VAL A 419 -18.15 0.74 -12.91
CA VAL A 419 -16.78 0.97 -13.40
C VAL A 419 -15.80 0.58 -12.30
N THR A 420 -14.86 -0.25 -12.73
CA THR A 420 -13.83 -0.94 -11.95
C THR A 420 -12.87 0.00 -11.24
N SER A 421 -12.60 -0.33 -9.98
CA SER A 421 -11.54 0.23 -9.14
C SER A 421 -10.18 0.14 -9.85
N TYR A 422 -9.56 1.30 -10.07
CA TYR A 422 -8.14 1.39 -10.41
C TYR A 422 -7.32 1.46 -9.12
N LYS A 423 -6.31 0.59 -9.07
CA LYS A 423 -5.32 0.46 -8.01
C LYS A 423 -4.70 1.82 -7.66
N SER A 424 -4.80 2.23 -6.41
CA SER A 424 -4.09 3.37 -5.85
C SER A 424 -2.57 3.15 -5.89
N LEU A 425 -1.84 4.07 -6.51
CA LEU A 425 -0.42 4.27 -6.29
C LEU A 425 -0.20 5.47 -5.38
N ALA A 426 0.71 5.29 -4.43
CA ALA A 426 0.95 6.16 -3.31
C ALA A 426 1.67 7.46 -3.71
N SER A 427 1.25 8.52 -3.00
CA SER A 427 1.84 9.83 -2.88
C SER A 427 3.36 9.78 -2.59
N LEU A 428 4.14 10.57 -3.34
CA LEU A 428 5.49 10.97 -2.96
C LEU A 428 5.44 12.44 -2.56
N ARG A 429 5.61 12.72 -1.26
CA ARG A 429 6.02 14.05 -0.78
C ARG A 429 7.54 14.07 -0.70
N SER A 430 8.11 15.04 -1.40
CA SER A 430 9.51 15.47 -1.33
C SER A 430 9.79 16.19 -0.01
N ASN A 431 10.80 15.75 0.74
CA ASN A 431 11.49 16.62 1.70
C ASN A 431 12.71 17.21 1.01
N GLU A 432 12.69 18.53 0.83
CA GLU A 432 13.80 19.35 0.39
C GLU A 432 14.81 19.51 1.52
N CYS A 433 16.09 19.33 1.22
CA CYS A 433 17.21 20.05 1.86
C CYS A 433 18.32 20.19 0.82
N LEU A 434 18.25 21.28 0.05
CA LEU A 434 19.30 21.75 -0.84
C LEU A 434 20.40 22.43 -0.01
N ALA A 435 21.63 21.98 -0.13
CA ALA A 435 22.82 22.78 0.17
C ALA A 435 23.50 23.14 -1.16
N SER A 436 23.39 24.41 -1.55
CA SER A 436 24.03 24.98 -2.73
C SER A 436 25.54 25.14 -2.51
N PRO A 437 26.42 24.77 -3.46
CA PRO A 437 27.79 25.24 -3.46
C PRO A 437 27.87 26.56 -4.23
N THR A 438 28.23 27.64 -3.53
CA THR A 438 28.65 28.90 -4.17
C THR A 438 30.00 28.71 -4.83
N THR A 439 30.02 28.76 -6.15
CA THR A 439 31.21 28.99 -6.96
C THR A 439 31.62 30.46 -6.87
N GLU A 440 32.80 30.74 -6.31
CA GLU A 440 33.59 31.88 -6.75
C GLU A 440 35.01 31.40 -7.05
N VAL A 441 35.37 31.57 -8.32
CA VAL A 441 36.69 31.32 -8.88
C VAL A 441 37.35 32.68 -9.02
N SER A 442 38.52 32.88 -8.42
CA SER A 442 39.47 33.91 -8.85
C SER A 442 40.90 33.51 -8.48
N SER A 443 41.74 33.66 -9.50
CA SER A 443 43.03 33.00 -9.77
C SER A 443 44.23 33.66 -9.03
N PRO A 444 45.46 33.14 -9.19
CA PRO A 444 46.51 33.16 -8.16
C PRO A 444 47.52 34.31 -8.30
N SER A 445 48.26 34.59 -7.23
CA SER A 445 49.55 35.28 -7.30
C SER A 445 50.45 35.00 -6.10
N PHE A 446 51.60 34.38 -6.39
CA PHE A 446 52.95 34.65 -5.89
C PHE A 446 53.17 35.10 -4.43
N THR A 447 53.92 34.25 -3.71
CA THR A 447 54.81 34.61 -2.59
C THR A 447 55.84 35.67 -3.00
N PRO A 448 56.31 36.49 -2.04
CA PRO A 448 57.70 36.28 -1.62
C PRO A 448 57.98 36.48 -0.12
N SER A 449 59.11 35.90 0.28
CA SER A 449 59.90 36.00 1.53
C SER A 449 59.59 34.97 2.61
#